data_AF-I1CY95-F1
#
_entry.id   AF-I1CY95-F1
#
_cell.length_a   1.000
_cell.length_b   1.000
_cell.length_c   1.000
_cell.angle_alpha   90.00
_cell.angle_beta   90.00
_cell.angle_gamma   90.00
#
_symmetry.space_group_name_H-M   'P 1'
#
loop_
_entity.id
_entity.type
_entity.pdbx_description
1 polymer ?
#
loop_
_entity_poly.entity_id
_entity_poly.type
_entity_poly.pdbx_seq_one_letter_code
_entity_poly.pdbx_strand_id
1 'polypeptide(L)'
;MTPPSGHRLGGVPGADAPLRVLAVSDEVEEALWTDRAADLSVDLILAAGDLPFDYLDFLASTLDRPLVFVPGNHDPDLSGFGFRNGLTLRAGFPARWPGPPGGVNADGRVVEVAGIRIAGLGGSPWYNGGPNQWTESAQNRRARRLVRRARGTPVDVLLTHTPPRGVGDGEDAPHRGFACLHHAVQRLRPRWLLHGHVHPYGRRPTEHRLGDTRVRNVVGAHVFCLGPRTGTEAL
;
A
#
# COMPACT_ATOMS: atom_id res chain seq x y z
N MET A 1 -34.37 17.94 36.98
CA MET A 1 -33.62 16.69 36.70
C MET A 1 -33.49 16.59 35.19
N THR A 2 -32.35 17.03 34.66
CA THR A 2 -32.06 17.10 33.22
C THR A 2 -31.58 15.73 32.75
N PRO A 3 -32.11 15.14 31.66
CA PRO A 3 -31.56 13.87 31.17
C PRO A 3 -30.16 14.09 30.57
N PRO A 4 -29.25 13.11 30.70
CA PRO A 4 -27.89 13.23 30.19
C PRO A 4 -27.86 13.18 28.65
N SER A 5 -26.99 14.00 28.09
CA SER A 5 -26.68 14.11 26.66
C SER A 5 -26.26 12.77 26.08
N GLY A 6 -26.98 12.32 25.05
CA GLY A 6 -26.65 11.11 24.30
C GLY A 6 -25.28 11.20 23.64
N HIS A 7 -24.49 10.13 23.81
CA HIS A 7 -23.31 9.87 23.01
C HIS A 7 -23.70 9.79 21.53
N ARG A 8 -23.20 10.70 20.70
CA ARG A 8 -23.21 10.51 19.24
C ARG A 8 -22.21 9.40 18.92
N LEU A 9 -22.73 8.21 18.65
CA LEU A 9 -21.99 7.19 17.93
C LEU A 9 -21.57 7.77 16.57
N GLY A 10 -20.28 7.67 16.25
CA GLY A 10 -19.67 8.23 15.05
C GLY A 10 -20.46 7.85 13.80
N GLY A 11 -21.00 8.86 13.11
CA GLY A 11 -21.73 8.66 11.87
C GLY A 11 -20.82 8.05 10.82
N VAL A 12 -21.37 7.12 10.05
CA VAL A 12 -20.82 6.67 8.77
C VAL A 12 -20.55 7.93 7.93
N PRO A 13 -19.33 8.16 7.41
CA PRO A 13 -19.05 9.29 6.54
C PRO A 13 -20.07 9.31 5.39
N GLY A 14 -20.66 10.48 5.13
CA GLY A 14 -21.53 10.66 3.96
C GLY A 14 -20.79 10.25 2.69
N ALA A 15 -21.49 9.61 1.76
CA ALA A 15 -20.97 9.00 0.53
C ALA A 15 -20.26 9.95 -0.46
N ASP A 16 -20.01 11.20 -0.06
CA ASP A 16 -19.48 12.29 -0.89
C ASP A 16 -18.19 12.92 -0.32
N ALA A 17 -17.72 12.48 0.86
CA ALA A 17 -16.46 12.93 1.43
C ALA A 17 -15.27 12.19 0.80
N PRO A 18 -14.16 12.87 0.47
CA PRO A 18 -13.04 12.24 -0.21
C PRO A 18 -12.30 11.28 0.74
N LEU A 19 -12.16 10.01 0.34
CA LEU A 19 -11.51 8.96 1.11
C LEU A 19 -10.13 9.41 1.63
N ARG A 20 -9.98 9.43 2.96
CA ARG A 20 -8.76 9.86 3.63
C ARG A 20 -7.91 8.65 3.99
N VAL A 21 -6.68 8.63 3.50
CA VAL A 21 -5.75 7.52 3.71
C VAL A 21 -4.63 7.90 4.66
N LEU A 22 -4.21 6.93 5.48
CA LEU A 22 -2.90 6.91 6.13
C LEU A 22 -1.98 6.02 5.28
N ALA A 23 -1.00 6.61 4.60
CA ALA A 23 0.02 5.85 3.88
C ALA A 23 1.33 5.82 4.69
N VAL A 24 1.91 4.63 4.84
CA VAL A 24 3.11 4.40 5.66
C VAL A 24 4.12 3.50 4.96
N SER A 25 5.42 3.71 5.21
CA SER A 25 6.49 2.86 4.68
C SER A 25 7.82 3.11 5.39
N ASP A 26 8.68 2.07 5.49
CA ASP A 26 10.11 2.08 5.86
C ASP A 26 10.53 2.66 7.23
N GLU A 27 9.86 3.71 7.71
CA GLU A 27 10.16 4.41 8.96
C GLU A 27 8.93 4.36 9.88
N VAL A 28 9.16 3.87 11.10
CA VAL A 28 8.13 3.86 12.14
C VAL A 28 8.01 5.26 12.73
N GLU A 29 6.80 5.82 12.70
CA GLU A 29 6.49 7.05 13.40
C GLU A 29 6.12 6.74 14.84
N GLU A 30 7.04 6.97 15.78
CA GLU A 30 6.88 6.59 17.20
C GLU A 30 5.57 7.09 17.80
N ALA A 31 5.15 8.33 17.48
CA ALA A 31 3.90 8.90 17.97
C ALA A 31 2.67 8.10 17.52
N LEU A 32 2.74 7.45 16.35
CA LEU A 32 1.67 6.60 15.82
C LEU A 32 1.77 5.15 16.33
N TRP A 33 2.80 4.81 17.10
CA TRP A 33 2.86 3.56 17.87
C TRP A 33 2.44 3.76 19.33
N THR A 34 1.56 4.73 19.57
CA THR A 34 0.95 5.02 20.86
C THR A 34 -0.54 5.29 20.66
N ASP A 35 -1.29 5.43 21.75
CA ASP A 35 -2.72 5.75 21.70
C ASP A 35 -3.04 7.06 20.95
N ARG A 36 -2.05 7.93 20.74
CA ARG A 36 -2.20 9.14 19.89
C ARG A 36 -2.58 8.83 18.45
N ALA A 37 -2.32 7.61 17.96
CA ALA A 37 -2.78 7.18 16.66
C ALA A 37 -4.31 7.28 16.54
N ALA A 38 -5.06 7.04 17.62
CA ALA A 38 -6.53 7.07 17.62
C ALA A 38 -7.11 8.44 17.24
N ASP A 39 -6.34 9.52 17.39
CA ASP A 39 -6.76 10.87 17.00
C ASP A 39 -6.77 11.10 15.48
N LEU A 40 -6.16 10.18 14.70
CA LEU A 40 -6.16 10.27 13.25
C LEU A 40 -7.52 9.87 12.67
N SER A 41 -8.22 10.85 12.10
CA SER A 41 -9.40 10.60 11.28
C SER A 41 -8.97 10.15 9.88
N VAL A 42 -8.95 8.84 9.65
CA VAL A 42 -8.67 8.20 8.34
C VAL A 42 -9.65 7.05 8.08
N ASP A 43 -9.79 6.66 6.81
CA ASP A 43 -10.72 5.64 6.36
C ASP A 43 -10.02 4.33 5.96
N LEU A 44 -8.73 4.40 5.61
CA LEU A 44 -7.95 3.28 5.07
C LEU A 44 -6.46 3.47 5.36
N ILE A 45 -5.77 2.38 5.68
CA ILE A 45 -4.31 2.34 5.85
C ILE A 45 -3.68 1.65 4.64
N LEU A 46 -2.68 2.29 4.03
CA LEU A 46 -1.90 1.76 2.91
C LEU A 46 -0.42 1.64 3.31
N ALA A 47 0.11 0.42 3.42
CA ALA A 47 1.50 0.21 3.80
C ALA A 47 2.36 -0.24 2.61
N ALA A 48 3.39 0.52 2.28
CA ALA A 48 4.30 0.27 1.17
C ALA A 48 5.54 -0.55 1.56
N GLY A 49 5.51 -1.25 2.69
CA GLY A 49 6.51 -2.25 3.09
C GLY A 49 7.57 -1.75 4.06
N ASP A 50 8.45 -2.68 4.47
CA ASP A 50 9.58 -2.48 5.38
C ASP A 50 9.18 -1.80 6.70
N LEU A 51 8.05 -2.25 7.24
CA LEU A 51 7.56 -1.87 8.56
C LEU A 51 7.31 -3.12 9.39
N PRO A 52 7.59 -3.09 10.71
CA PRO A 52 7.23 -4.19 11.59
C PRO A 52 5.74 -4.52 11.46
N PHE A 53 5.41 -5.79 11.25
CA PHE A 53 4.01 -6.19 11.11
C PHE A 53 3.20 -5.94 12.39
N ASP A 54 3.85 -5.99 13.56
CA ASP A 54 3.21 -5.62 14.83
C ASP A 54 2.86 -4.12 14.88
N TYR A 55 3.64 -3.26 14.22
CA TYR A 55 3.31 -1.83 14.10
C TYR A 55 2.09 -1.63 13.17
N LEU A 56 2.05 -2.36 12.04
CA LEU A 56 0.89 -2.32 11.14
C LEU A 56 -0.39 -2.86 11.80
N ASP A 57 -0.28 -3.93 12.59
CA ASP A 57 -1.36 -4.47 13.40
C ASP A 57 -1.85 -3.44 14.43
N PHE A 58 -0.92 -2.82 15.14
CA PHE A 58 -1.23 -1.76 16.11
C PHE A 58 -2.02 -0.62 15.45
N LEU A 59 -1.58 -0.12 14.29
CA LEU A 59 -2.28 0.94 13.57
C LEU A 59 -3.69 0.51 13.15
N ALA A 60 -3.83 -0.66 12.54
CA ALA A 60 -5.11 -1.16 12.06
C ALA A 60 -6.11 -1.37 13.20
N SER A 61 -5.64 -1.94 14.31
CA SER A 61 -6.43 -2.20 15.51
C SER A 61 -6.81 -0.91 16.25
N THR A 62 -5.89 0.03 16.39
CA THR A 62 -6.12 1.29 17.12
C THR A 62 -7.06 2.22 16.36
N LEU A 63 -6.92 2.28 15.03
CA LEU A 63 -7.77 3.13 14.18
C LEU A 63 -9.12 2.48 13.87
N ASP A 64 -9.24 1.16 14.06
CA ASP A 64 -10.35 0.34 13.58
C ASP A 64 -10.61 0.56 12.08
N ARG A 65 -9.53 0.48 11.28
CA ARG A 65 -9.57 0.72 9.83
C ARG A 65 -8.92 -0.40 9.04
N PRO A 66 -9.40 -0.67 7.82
CA PRO A 66 -8.79 -1.68 6.97
C PRO A 66 -7.34 -1.31 6.64
N LEU A 67 -6.48 -2.34 6.61
CA LEU A 67 -5.08 -2.25 6.21
C LEU A 67 -4.87 -2.99 4.89
N VAL A 68 -4.29 -2.31 3.91
CA VAL A 68 -3.79 -2.93 2.67
C VAL A 68 -2.29 -2.70 2.59
N PHE A 69 -1.53 -3.75 2.29
CA PHE A 69 -0.07 -3.64 2.29
C PHE A 69 0.60 -4.41 1.16
N VAL A 70 1.81 -4.01 0.81
CA VAL A 70 2.76 -4.82 0.02
C VAL A 70 4.03 -5.02 0.85
N PRO A 71 4.74 -6.15 0.72
CA PRO A 71 5.99 -6.33 1.42
C PRO A 71 7.08 -5.47 0.79
N GLY A 72 7.96 -4.94 1.63
CA GLY A 72 9.24 -4.39 1.20
C GLY A 72 10.31 -5.47 1.08
N ASN A 73 11.57 -5.07 0.91
CA ASN A 73 12.65 -6.04 0.73
C ASN A 73 13.21 -6.64 2.02
N HIS A 74 12.99 -5.98 3.16
CA HIS A 74 13.36 -6.47 4.49
C HIS A 74 12.24 -7.27 5.16
N ASP A 75 11.02 -7.20 4.63
CA ASP A 75 9.90 -7.99 5.14
C ASP A 75 10.08 -9.51 4.91
N PRO A 76 9.47 -10.36 5.79
CA PRO A 76 9.40 -11.79 5.57
C PRO A 76 8.79 -12.18 4.23
N ASP A 77 9.23 -13.32 3.66
CA ASP A 77 8.56 -13.91 2.50
C ASP A 77 7.17 -14.43 2.89
N LEU A 78 6.14 -13.78 2.34
CA LEU A 78 4.73 -14.17 2.51
C LEU A 78 4.23 -15.13 1.40
N SER A 79 5.11 -15.54 0.49
CA SER A 79 4.76 -16.46 -0.60
C SER A 79 4.44 -17.86 -0.07
N GLY A 80 3.56 -18.55 -0.79
CA GLY A 80 3.13 -19.92 -0.44
C GLY A 80 2.17 -20.02 0.75
N PHE A 81 1.84 -18.90 1.39
CA PHE A 81 0.74 -18.82 2.36
C PHE A 81 -0.61 -18.60 1.65
N GLY A 82 -1.64 -19.26 2.15
CA GLY A 82 -3.02 -19.12 1.68
C GLY A 82 -4.02 -19.29 2.80
N PHE A 83 -5.27 -18.93 2.54
CA PHE A 83 -6.37 -19.04 3.50
C PHE A 83 -7.43 -19.99 2.94
N ARG A 84 -7.83 -20.98 3.75
CA ARG A 84 -8.89 -21.93 3.39
C ARG A 84 -9.70 -22.27 4.63
N ASN A 85 -11.02 -22.09 4.58
CA ASN A 85 -11.95 -22.38 5.67
C ASN A 85 -11.54 -21.75 7.02
N GLY A 86 -11.09 -20.50 7.00
CA GLY A 86 -10.63 -19.78 8.20
C GLY A 86 -9.24 -20.19 8.72
N LEU A 87 -8.59 -21.18 8.09
CA LEU A 87 -7.24 -21.60 8.44
C LEU A 87 -6.22 -20.96 7.51
N THR A 88 -5.11 -20.50 8.09
CA THR A 88 -3.91 -20.17 7.33
C THR A 88 -3.16 -21.45 7.03
N LEU A 89 -2.79 -21.63 5.76
CA LEU A 89 -2.04 -22.79 5.28
C LEU A 89 -0.73 -22.34 4.64
N ARG A 90 0.32 -23.16 4.79
CA ARG A 90 1.55 -23.08 4.00
C ARG A 90 1.87 -24.46 3.44
N ALA A 91 2.09 -24.55 2.13
CA ALA A 91 2.30 -25.84 1.44
C ALA A 91 1.22 -26.91 1.76
N GLY A 92 -0.02 -26.48 2.00
CA GLY A 92 -1.16 -27.36 2.29
C GLY A 92 -1.37 -27.71 3.78
N PHE A 93 -0.46 -27.34 4.67
CA PHE A 93 -0.54 -27.61 6.11
C PHE A 93 -0.91 -26.36 6.91
N PRO A 94 -1.66 -26.48 8.03
CA PRO A 94 -1.90 -25.38 8.96
C PRO A 94 -0.59 -24.72 9.39
N ALA A 95 -0.54 -23.40 9.28
CA ALA A 95 0.62 -22.60 9.67
C ALA A 95 0.14 -21.29 10.27
N ARG A 96 0.93 -20.71 11.19
CA ARG A 96 0.66 -19.35 11.70
C ARG A 96 0.89 -18.35 10.56
N TRP A 97 -0.05 -17.43 10.35
CA TRP A 97 0.14 -16.31 9.44
C TRP A 97 1.25 -15.40 9.96
N PRO A 98 2.31 -15.14 9.18
CA PRO A 98 3.42 -14.31 9.63
C PRO A 98 3.23 -12.83 9.32
N GLY A 99 2.20 -12.44 8.56
CA GLY A 99 1.90 -11.04 8.25
C GLY A 99 1.06 -10.34 9.32
N PRO A 100 0.73 -9.06 9.14
CA PRO A 100 -0.14 -8.33 10.07
C PRO A 100 -1.52 -9.00 10.12
N PRO A 101 -2.05 -9.31 11.31
CA PRO A 101 -3.42 -9.81 11.49
C PRO A 101 -4.46 -8.92 10.80
N GLY A 102 -5.43 -9.52 10.11
CA GLY A 102 -6.48 -8.78 9.40
C GLY A 102 -6.02 -7.98 8.16
N GLY A 103 -4.71 -7.78 7.97
CA GLY A 103 -4.17 -7.02 6.86
C GLY A 103 -4.35 -7.72 5.50
N VAL A 104 -4.78 -6.94 4.51
CA VAL A 104 -4.93 -7.40 3.12
C VAL A 104 -3.60 -7.20 2.39
N ASN A 105 -2.85 -8.28 2.23
CA ASN A 105 -1.67 -8.25 1.36
C ASN A 105 -2.11 -8.07 -0.11
N ALA A 106 -1.71 -7.00 -0.78
CA ALA A 106 -2.02 -6.68 -2.18
C ALA A 106 -0.93 -7.15 -3.16
N ASP A 107 0.17 -7.74 -2.68
CA ASP A 107 1.30 -8.11 -3.52
C ASP A 107 0.91 -9.09 -4.63
N GLY A 108 1.19 -8.68 -5.88
CA GLY A 108 0.84 -9.41 -7.08
C GLY A 108 -0.67 -9.54 -7.33
N ARG A 109 -1.51 -8.81 -6.59
CA ARG A 109 -2.97 -8.90 -6.59
C ARG A 109 -3.63 -7.56 -6.88
N VAL A 110 -4.87 -7.62 -7.35
CA VAL A 110 -5.80 -6.49 -7.39
C VAL A 110 -6.85 -6.77 -6.33
N VAL A 111 -7.06 -5.83 -5.41
CA VAL A 111 -8.00 -5.94 -4.29
C VAL A 111 -8.93 -4.73 -4.28
N GLU A 112 -10.14 -4.90 -3.73
CA GLU A 112 -11.11 -3.81 -3.54
C GLU A 112 -11.38 -3.69 -2.04
N VAL A 113 -11.02 -2.55 -1.46
CA VAL A 113 -11.07 -2.28 -0.02
C VAL A 113 -11.47 -0.82 0.18
N ALA A 114 -12.36 -0.56 1.14
CA ALA A 114 -12.89 0.79 1.41
C ALA A 114 -13.45 1.50 0.16
N GLY A 115 -14.04 0.74 -0.76
CA GLY A 115 -14.65 1.27 -1.99
C GLY A 115 -13.67 1.67 -3.11
N ILE A 116 -12.36 1.41 -2.95
CA ILE A 116 -11.36 1.69 -3.99
C ILE A 116 -10.67 0.42 -4.48
N ARG A 117 -10.15 0.47 -5.71
CA ARG A 117 -9.44 -0.63 -6.34
C ARG A 117 -7.92 -0.41 -6.26
N ILE A 118 -7.22 -1.35 -5.66
CA ILE A 118 -5.79 -1.25 -5.37
C ILE A 118 -5.06 -2.41 -6.06
N ALA A 119 -4.01 -2.10 -6.80
CA ALA A 119 -3.10 -3.09 -7.37
C ALA A 119 -1.76 -3.03 -6.62
N GLY A 120 -1.19 -4.18 -6.23
CA GLY A 120 0.04 -4.21 -5.43
C GLY A 120 1.23 -4.88 -6.13
N LEU A 121 2.42 -4.27 -6.02
CA LEU A 121 3.72 -4.88 -6.36
C LEU A 121 4.78 -4.50 -5.32
N GLY A 122 5.01 -5.40 -4.36
CA GLY A 122 6.07 -5.28 -3.36
C GLY A 122 7.45 -5.70 -3.86
N GLY A 123 8.40 -5.59 -2.96
CA GLY A 123 9.81 -5.93 -3.15
C GLY A 123 10.61 -4.85 -3.87
N SER A 124 11.91 -5.11 -4.00
CA SER A 124 12.91 -4.18 -4.53
C SER A 124 13.84 -4.80 -5.57
N PRO A 125 14.70 -4.01 -6.25
CA PRO A 125 15.69 -4.54 -7.18
C PRO A 125 16.59 -5.57 -6.53
N TRP A 126 17.07 -6.51 -7.33
CA TRP A 126 18.02 -7.51 -6.86
C TRP A 126 19.40 -6.90 -6.59
N TYR A 127 19.91 -7.07 -5.37
CA TYR A 127 21.28 -6.69 -5.00
C TYR A 127 22.00 -7.73 -4.13
N ASN A 128 21.30 -8.53 -3.33
CA ASN A 128 21.94 -9.58 -2.50
C ASN A 128 21.15 -10.90 -2.41
N GLY A 129 20.01 -11.01 -3.09
CA GLY A 129 19.21 -12.24 -3.16
C GLY A 129 18.26 -12.48 -1.98
N GLY A 130 17.86 -11.42 -1.29
CA GLY A 130 16.84 -11.47 -0.24
C GLY A 130 15.44 -11.93 -0.73
N PRO A 131 14.53 -12.27 0.20
CA PRO A 131 13.25 -12.94 -0.08
C PRO A 131 12.27 -12.17 -0.97
N ASN A 132 12.41 -10.84 -1.04
CA ASN A 132 11.52 -9.95 -1.80
C ASN A 132 12.30 -9.11 -2.83
N GLN A 133 13.38 -9.67 -3.39
CA GLN A 133 14.20 -8.99 -4.39
C GLN A 133 13.98 -9.55 -5.79
N TRP A 134 13.93 -8.66 -6.78
CA TRP A 134 13.54 -9.01 -8.14
C TRP A 134 14.49 -8.39 -9.15
N THR A 135 14.89 -9.18 -10.14
CA THR A 135 15.44 -8.61 -11.38
C THR A 135 14.34 -7.87 -12.12
N GLU A 136 14.71 -6.90 -12.96
CA GLU A 136 13.76 -6.19 -13.83
C GLU A 136 12.88 -7.16 -14.63
N SER A 137 13.46 -8.25 -15.16
CA SER A 137 12.73 -9.27 -15.91
C SER A 137 11.72 -10.02 -15.04
N ALA A 138 12.07 -10.33 -13.78
CA ALA A 138 11.19 -11.02 -12.85
C ALA A 138 10.04 -10.10 -12.40
N GLN A 139 10.34 -8.85 -12.06
CA GLN A 139 9.33 -7.87 -11.68
C GLN A 139 8.40 -7.55 -12.85
N ASN A 140 8.92 -7.44 -14.07
CA ASN A 140 8.10 -7.28 -15.28
C ASN A 140 7.12 -8.44 -15.49
N ARG A 141 7.52 -9.69 -15.22
CA ARG A 141 6.59 -10.84 -15.25
C ARG A 141 5.49 -10.72 -14.18
N ARG A 142 5.80 -10.21 -12.99
CA ARG A 142 4.83 -9.94 -11.92
C ARG A 142 3.86 -8.83 -12.36
N ALA A 143 4.38 -7.70 -12.85
CA ALA A 143 3.59 -6.58 -13.36
C ALA A 143 2.65 -6.99 -14.51
N ARG A 144 3.12 -7.75 -15.50
CA ARG A 144 2.26 -8.25 -16.60
C ARG A 144 1.14 -9.17 -16.10
N ARG A 145 1.40 -10.01 -15.08
CA ARG A 145 0.35 -10.83 -14.45
C ARG A 145 -0.66 -9.96 -13.72
N LEU A 146 -0.20 -8.95 -13.00
CA LEU A 146 -1.06 -8.00 -12.31
C LEU A 146 -1.97 -7.23 -13.28
N VAL A 147 -1.41 -6.72 -14.39
CA VAL A 147 -2.18 -6.08 -15.47
C VAL A 147 -3.28 -7.00 -16.01
N ARG A 148 -2.97 -8.28 -16.25
CA ARG A 148 -3.98 -9.25 -16.70
C ARG A 148 -5.06 -9.48 -15.64
N ARG A 149 -4.71 -9.52 -14.35
CA ARG A 149 -5.67 -9.66 -13.24
C ARG A 149 -6.61 -8.46 -13.13
N ALA A 150 -6.16 -7.27 -13.52
CA ALA A 150 -7.00 -6.08 -13.55
C ALA A 150 -8.08 -6.12 -14.66
N ARG A 151 -7.99 -7.03 -15.64
CA ARG A 151 -8.99 -7.24 -16.71
C ARG A 151 -9.35 -5.95 -17.47
N GLY A 152 -8.38 -5.04 -17.64
CA GLY A 152 -8.57 -3.76 -18.34
C GLY A 152 -9.30 -2.68 -17.53
N THR A 153 -9.84 -3.01 -16.35
CA THR A 153 -10.42 -2.01 -15.45
C THR A 153 -9.31 -1.18 -14.80
N PRO A 154 -9.38 0.16 -14.86
CA PRO A 154 -8.48 1.02 -14.12
C PRO A 154 -8.48 0.72 -12.63
N VAL A 155 -7.39 1.04 -11.96
CA VAL A 155 -7.29 1.01 -10.50
C VAL A 155 -7.19 2.44 -9.97
N ASP A 156 -7.46 2.63 -8.68
CA ASP A 156 -7.31 3.93 -8.04
C ASP A 156 -5.87 4.13 -7.55
N VAL A 157 -5.31 3.07 -6.97
CA VAL A 157 -3.94 3.06 -6.41
C VAL A 157 -3.14 1.89 -6.99
N LEU A 158 -1.92 2.19 -7.44
CA LEU A 158 -0.85 1.22 -7.62
C LEU A 158 0.09 1.34 -6.41
N LEU A 159 -0.02 0.41 -5.47
CA LEU A 159 0.81 0.37 -4.26
C LEU A 159 2.06 -0.45 -4.55
N THR A 160 3.23 0.16 -4.46
CA THR A 160 4.51 -0.51 -4.65
C THR A 160 5.42 -0.27 -3.47
N HIS A 161 6.47 -1.08 -3.31
CA HIS A 161 7.54 -0.73 -2.37
C HIS A 161 8.58 0.16 -3.05
N THR A 162 9.09 -0.26 -4.21
CA THR A 162 10.06 0.53 -5.00
C THR A 162 9.38 1.48 -6.01
N PRO A 163 9.94 2.67 -6.27
CA PRO A 163 9.47 3.61 -7.30
C PRO A 163 9.63 3.12 -8.75
N PRO A 164 8.96 3.77 -9.73
CA PRO A 164 9.28 3.64 -11.14
C PRO A 164 10.68 4.20 -11.46
N ARG A 165 11.35 3.59 -12.43
CA ARG A 165 12.66 4.06 -12.90
C ARG A 165 12.59 5.50 -13.40
N GLY A 166 13.49 6.36 -12.94
CA GLY A 166 13.56 7.78 -13.32
C GLY A 166 12.45 8.66 -12.73
N VAL A 167 11.66 8.15 -11.77
CA VAL A 167 10.54 8.88 -11.16
C VAL A 167 10.55 8.66 -9.65
N GLY A 168 11.25 9.53 -8.93
CA GLY A 168 11.37 9.44 -7.46
C GLY A 168 12.31 8.35 -6.96
N ASP A 169 13.16 7.81 -7.84
CA ASP A 169 14.17 6.80 -7.52
C ASP A 169 15.57 7.39 -7.27
N GLY A 170 16.50 6.54 -6.84
CA GLY A 170 17.92 6.88 -6.64
C GLY A 170 18.80 6.42 -7.80
N GLU A 171 20.03 6.94 -7.84
CA GLU A 171 21.04 6.56 -8.85
C GLU A 171 21.79 5.27 -8.48
N ASP A 172 21.86 4.93 -7.19
CA ASP A 172 22.56 3.74 -6.72
C ASP A 172 21.72 2.47 -6.93
N ALA A 173 22.41 1.34 -7.09
CA ALA A 173 21.77 0.11 -7.58
C ALA A 173 20.58 -0.39 -6.73
N PRO A 174 20.62 -0.34 -5.37
CA PRO A 174 19.47 -0.66 -4.53
C PRO A 174 18.27 0.28 -4.72
N HIS A 175 18.48 1.60 -4.78
CA HIS A 175 17.37 2.58 -4.82
C HIS A 175 16.85 2.89 -6.22
N ARG A 176 17.43 2.26 -7.24
CA ARG A 176 17.06 2.44 -8.64
C ARG A 176 15.71 1.81 -8.95
N GLY A 177 14.79 2.58 -9.51
CA GLY A 177 13.42 2.13 -9.74
C GLY A 177 13.28 1.06 -10.82
N PHE A 178 12.10 0.45 -10.89
CA PHE A 178 11.77 -0.54 -11.92
C PHE A 178 11.23 0.12 -13.19
N ALA A 179 11.76 -0.26 -14.35
CA ALA A 179 11.29 0.27 -15.63
C ALA A 179 9.89 -0.30 -16.00
N CYS A 180 9.60 -1.53 -15.58
CA CYS A 180 8.32 -2.18 -15.87
C CYS A 180 7.10 -1.49 -15.25
N LEU A 181 7.31 -0.65 -14.24
CA LEU A 181 6.23 0.14 -13.63
C LEU A 181 5.65 1.18 -14.58
N HIS A 182 6.42 1.67 -15.57
CA HIS A 182 5.90 2.54 -16.63
C HIS A 182 4.78 1.86 -17.43
N HIS A 183 5.01 0.61 -17.85
CA HIS A 183 3.98 -0.18 -18.53
C HIS A 183 2.80 -0.53 -17.61
N ALA A 184 3.06 -0.82 -16.32
CA ALA A 184 2.00 -1.08 -15.36
C ALA A 184 1.09 0.15 -15.19
N VAL A 185 1.66 1.34 -15.03
CA VAL A 185 0.94 2.61 -14.95
C VAL A 185 0.12 2.85 -16.21
N GLN A 186 0.72 2.72 -17.40
CA GLN A 186 0.02 2.91 -18.67
C GLN A 186 -1.23 2.02 -18.80
N ARG A 187 -1.15 0.76 -18.34
CA ARG A 187 -2.24 -0.22 -18.49
C ARG A 187 -3.27 -0.16 -17.37
N LEU A 188 -2.83 0.05 -16.14
CA LEU A 188 -3.70 0.10 -14.96
C LEU A 188 -4.32 1.47 -14.74
N ARG A 189 -3.77 2.53 -15.37
CA ARG A 189 -4.22 3.93 -15.26
C ARG A 189 -4.52 4.35 -13.80
N PRO A 190 -3.59 4.11 -12.84
CA PRO A 190 -3.82 4.48 -11.45
C PRO A 190 -3.84 6.01 -11.32
N ARG A 191 -4.67 6.52 -10.40
CA ARG A 191 -4.61 7.95 -10.04
C ARG A 191 -3.39 8.24 -9.18
N TRP A 192 -3.04 7.27 -8.33
CA TRP A 192 -1.90 7.33 -7.43
C TRP A 192 -1.00 6.11 -7.60
N LEU A 193 0.31 6.35 -7.69
CA LEU A 193 1.32 5.35 -7.39
C LEU A 193 1.99 5.76 -6.08
N LEU A 194 1.85 4.91 -5.07
CA LEU A 194 2.47 5.11 -3.75
C LEU A 194 3.64 4.15 -3.60
N HIS A 195 4.78 4.65 -3.16
CA HIS A 195 5.98 3.85 -2.94
C HIS A 195 6.75 4.27 -1.69
N GLY A 196 7.57 3.36 -1.18
CA GLY A 196 8.55 3.60 -0.12
C GLY A 196 9.97 3.52 -0.67
N HIS A 197 10.83 2.79 0.06
CA HIS A 197 12.19 2.33 -0.28
C HIS A 197 13.26 3.42 -0.40
N VAL A 198 12.93 4.57 -0.99
CA VAL A 198 13.88 5.67 -1.20
C VAL A 198 13.73 6.67 -0.06
N HIS A 199 14.56 6.55 0.97
CA HIS A 199 14.48 7.43 2.13
C HIS A 199 14.81 8.89 1.76
N PRO A 200 13.95 9.86 2.11
CA PRO A 200 14.17 11.26 1.78
C PRO A 200 15.14 11.97 2.75
N TYR A 201 15.68 11.26 3.75
CA TYR A 201 16.64 11.76 4.75
C TYR A 201 16.23 13.09 5.38
N GLY A 202 15.01 13.15 5.95
CA GLY A 202 14.48 14.33 6.63
C GLY A 202 13.97 15.45 5.70
N ARG A 203 14.02 15.26 4.37
CA ARG A 203 13.37 16.15 3.41
C ARG A 203 11.91 15.72 3.20
N ARG A 204 11.05 16.68 2.86
CA ARG A 204 9.72 16.32 2.34
C ARG A 204 9.90 15.69 0.97
N PRO A 205 9.37 14.48 0.72
CA PRO A 205 9.49 13.89 -0.60
C PRO A 205 8.80 14.75 -1.65
N THR A 206 9.47 14.95 -2.78
CA THR A 206 8.86 15.62 -3.94
C THR A 206 7.80 14.71 -4.52
N GLU A 207 6.62 15.27 -4.81
CA GLU A 207 5.62 14.54 -5.59
C GLU A 207 5.98 14.60 -7.07
N HIS A 208 6.01 13.45 -7.72
CA HIS A 208 6.31 13.31 -9.13
C HIS A 208 5.03 13.00 -9.92
N ARG A 209 5.15 13.04 -11.25
CA ARG A 209 4.09 12.62 -12.17
C ARG A 209 4.63 11.64 -13.19
N LEU A 210 3.79 10.67 -13.55
CA LEU A 210 4.02 9.76 -14.66
C LEU A 210 2.75 9.73 -15.52
N GLY A 211 2.71 10.59 -16.55
CA GLY A 211 1.45 10.94 -17.22
C GLY A 211 0.49 11.62 -16.24
N ASP A 212 -0.75 11.12 -16.17
CA ASP A 212 -1.78 11.61 -15.25
C ASP A 212 -1.70 10.99 -13.85
N THR A 213 -0.86 9.97 -13.66
CA THR A 213 -0.63 9.33 -12.36
C THR A 213 0.26 10.19 -11.48
N ARG A 214 -0.21 10.50 -10.27
CA ARG A 214 0.59 11.12 -9.22
C ARG A 214 1.46 10.06 -8.56
N VAL A 215 2.77 10.28 -8.52
CA VAL A 215 3.73 9.37 -7.92
C VAL A 215 4.23 9.99 -6.62
N ARG A 216 3.97 9.33 -5.49
CA ARG A 216 4.29 9.85 -4.17
C ARG A 216 5.08 8.82 -3.36
N ASN A 217 6.20 9.26 -2.84
CA ASN A 217 6.96 8.57 -1.82
C ASN A 217 6.26 8.78 -0.46
N VAL A 218 6.00 7.68 0.24
CA VAL A 218 5.26 7.62 1.52
C VAL A 218 6.11 7.05 2.66
N VAL A 219 7.44 7.14 2.59
CA VAL A 219 8.35 6.85 3.72
C VAL A 219 7.95 7.69 4.94
N GLY A 220 7.87 7.07 6.12
CA GLY A 220 7.29 7.64 7.34
C GLY A 220 5.77 7.48 7.36
N ALA A 221 5.03 8.49 7.82
CA ALA A 221 3.57 8.51 7.74
C ALA A 221 2.99 9.74 7.04
N HIS A 222 2.03 9.51 6.15
CA HIS A 222 1.40 10.54 5.32
C HIS A 222 -0.11 10.41 5.35
N VAL A 223 -0.79 11.47 5.77
CA VAL A 223 -2.27 11.53 5.74
C VAL A 223 -2.72 12.44 4.60
N PHE A 224 -3.53 11.91 3.69
CA PHE A 224 -4.05 12.68 2.55
C PHE A 224 -5.35 12.10 2.00
N CYS A 225 -6.09 12.87 1.22
CA CYS A 225 -7.28 12.40 0.53
C CYS A 225 -6.92 11.88 -0.87
N LEU A 226 -7.46 10.73 -1.26
CA LEU A 226 -7.32 10.24 -2.63
C LEU A 226 -8.17 11.05 -3.62
N GLY A 227 -9.20 11.76 -3.16
CA GLY A 227 -10.16 12.52 -3.98
C GLY A 227 -11.11 11.63 -4.79
N PRO A 228 -12.22 12.15 -5.35
CA PRO A 228 -13.12 11.38 -6.21
C PRO A 228 -12.47 11.05 -7.56
N ARG A 229 -12.86 9.95 -8.19
CA ARG A 229 -12.58 9.74 -9.63
C ARG A 229 -13.36 10.82 -10.39
N THR A 230 -12.68 11.79 -11.00
CA THR A 230 -13.34 12.71 -11.93
C THR A 230 -13.94 11.88 -13.06
N GLY A 231 -15.27 11.88 -13.19
CA GLY A 231 -16.05 10.96 -14.03
C GLY A 231 -15.87 11.11 -15.55
N THR A 232 -14.81 11.79 -16.01
CA THR A 232 -14.60 12.14 -17.42
C THR A 232 -13.58 11.24 -18.14
N GLU A 233 -13.40 10.00 -17.68
CA GLU A 233 -12.51 9.02 -18.34
C GLU A 233 -13.15 7.62 -18.45
N ALA A 234 -14.49 7.58 -18.50
CA ALA A 234 -15.26 6.42 -18.90
C ALA A 234 -16.09 6.76 -20.14
N LEU A 235 -15.41 6.86 -21.28
CA LEU A 235 -16.00 6.67 -22.60
C LEU A 235 -15.13 5.67 -23.36
#